data_AF-A0A8J4W6Y5-F1
#
_entry.id   AF-A0A8J4W6Y5-F1
#
_cell.length_a   1.000
_cell.length_b   1.000
_cell.length_c   1.000
_cell.angle_alpha   90.00
_cell.angle_beta   90.00
_cell.angle_gamma   90.00
#
_symmetry.space_group_name_H-M   'P 1'
#
loop_
_entity.id
_entity.type
_entity.pdbx_description
1 polymer ?
#
loop_
_entity_poly.entity_id
_entity_poly.type
_entity_poly.pdbx_seq_one_letter_code
_entity_poly.pdbx_strand_id
1 'polypeptide(L)'
;MSTEPEEAEAPEIVSEFPAPPKFFVLYADGVASGPSPPEPMEPTYHMFGSPYSTQDVVPDLLPQPDKKLYAPAEDAEGDASVVDYKAQMKKINRSLLANFVELVDVLIKKPAMFNEKLDDVELLFLNMHNLINAFRPHQARETVIQMLKTQVQERRDAARDIRRTIDESRRAVERVHGELHESTDDATAVDSASPTGTEEDVKMENADGAGAAGTGDQASAAPTSTETLTPAQQEQAEKARQARQMQDEFFSALETAMN
;
A
#
# COMPACT_ATOMS: atom_id res chain seq x y z
N MET A 1 33.43 17.37 63.62
CA MET A 1 32.97 15.97 63.47
C MET A 1 31.62 16.05 62.76
N SER A 2 31.68 16.17 61.44
CA SER A 2 30.51 16.22 60.55
C SER A 2 30.95 15.55 59.26
N THR A 3 30.63 14.28 59.19
CA THR A 3 30.87 13.36 58.07
C THR A 3 30.10 13.83 56.84
N GLU A 4 30.84 14.18 55.78
CA GLU A 4 30.33 14.21 54.41
C GLU A 4 29.86 12.78 54.05
N PRO A 5 28.71 12.61 53.35
CA PRO A 5 28.32 11.30 52.89
C PRO A 5 29.24 10.91 51.73
N GLU A 6 30.03 9.88 51.98
CA GLU A 6 30.88 9.19 51.02
C GLU A 6 30.00 8.69 49.86
N GLU A 7 30.07 9.38 48.72
CA GLU A 7 29.39 8.98 47.48
C GLU A 7 30.03 7.66 47.03
N ALA A 8 29.34 6.56 47.28
CA ALA A 8 29.82 5.21 46.95
C ALA A 8 30.16 5.13 45.46
N GLU A 9 31.44 4.99 45.17
CA GLU A 9 32.02 4.85 43.83
C GLU A 9 31.47 3.56 43.19
N ALA A 10 30.38 3.71 42.44
CA ALA A 10 29.78 2.62 41.67
C ALA A 10 30.79 2.18 40.59
N PRO A 11 30.91 0.87 40.30
CA PRO A 11 31.90 0.37 39.36
C PRO A 11 31.74 1.06 38.02
N GLU A 12 32.85 1.62 37.52
CA GLU A 12 32.94 2.34 36.26
C GLU A 12 32.69 1.35 35.10
N ILE A 13 31.42 1.10 34.81
CA ILE A 13 31.01 0.36 33.61
C ILE A 13 31.31 1.31 32.45
N VAL A 14 32.49 1.13 31.85
CA VAL A 14 32.90 1.81 30.62
C VAL A 14 31.98 1.32 29.50
N SER A 15 30.81 1.96 29.40
CA SER A 15 29.94 1.84 28.24
C SER A 15 30.58 2.60 27.09
N GLU A 16 30.76 1.93 25.95
CA GLU A 16 31.20 2.56 24.69
C GLU A 16 30.22 3.63 24.19
N PHE A 17 28.98 3.58 24.67
CA PHE A 17 27.93 4.54 24.33
C PHE A 17 27.74 5.58 25.45
N PRO A 18 27.50 6.86 25.08
CA PRO A 18 27.21 7.89 26.07
C PRO A 18 25.93 7.54 26.85
N ALA A 19 25.89 7.90 28.12
CA ALA A 19 24.68 7.78 28.93
C ALA A 19 23.51 8.53 28.25
N PRO A 20 22.27 8.04 28.40
CA PRO A 20 21.11 8.67 27.80
C PRO A 20 20.95 10.12 28.28
N PRO A 21 20.37 11.02 27.45
CA PRO A 21 20.12 12.40 27.84
C PRO A 21 19.33 12.50 29.15
N LYS A 22 19.75 13.36 30.08
CA LYS A 22 19.18 13.51 31.43
C LYS A 22 17.67 13.83 31.46
N PHE A 23 17.09 14.22 30.33
CA PHE A 23 15.66 14.52 30.18
C PHE A 23 14.75 13.32 30.48
N PHE A 24 15.25 12.08 30.47
CA PHE A 24 14.44 10.90 30.79
C PHE A 24 13.81 10.98 32.20
N VAL A 25 14.45 11.67 33.14
CA VAL A 25 13.94 11.86 34.52
C VAL A 25 12.63 12.64 34.54
N LEU A 26 12.40 13.53 33.56
CA LEU A 26 11.18 14.33 33.44
C LEU A 26 9.93 13.47 33.15
N TYR A 27 10.11 12.22 32.77
CA TYR A 27 9.03 11.29 32.43
C TYR A 27 8.77 10.24 33.53
N ALA A 28 9.35 10.43 34.73
CA ALA A 28 9.21 9.48 35.84
C ALA A 28 7.74 9.23 36.25
N ASP A 29 6.92 10.28 36.23
CA ASP A 29 5.50 10.24 36.59
C ASP A 29 4.57 9.94 35.38
N GLY A 30 5.15 9.62 34.22
CA GLY A 30 4.45 9.27 32.99
C GLY A 30 4.65 10.25 31.83
N VAL A 31 4.03 9.93 30.68
CA VAL A 31 4.23 10.62 29.39
C VAL A 31 3.83 12.11 29.44
N ALA A 32 2.85 12.45 30.28
CA ALA A 32 2.33 13.82 30.40
C ALA A 32 3.17 14.73 31.31
N SER A 33 4.16 14.19 32.05
CA SER A 33 5.00 14.96 32.97
C SER A 33 6.14 15.70 32.25
N GLY A 34 6.56 15.17 31.09
CA GLY A 34 7.61 15.78 30.28
C GLY A 34 7.10 16.91 29.37
N PRO A 35 7.97 17.87 29.00
CA PRO A 35 7.64 18.88 28.01
C PRO A 35 7.33 18.22 26.65
N SER A 36 6.39 18.79 25.90
CA SER A 36 6.13 18.34 24.53
C SER A 36 7.41 18.46 23.68
N PRO A 37 7.61 17.57 22.69
CA PRO A 37 8.75 17.67 21.79
C PRO A 37 8.84 19.08 21.19
N PRO A 38 10.05 19.64 21.04
CA PRO A 38 10.23 20.91 20.36
C PRO A 38 9.65 20.84 18.95
N GLU A 39 9.16 21.97 18.44
CA GLU A 39 8.69 22.05 17.06
C GLU A 39 9.80 21.60 16.10
N PRO A 40 9.45 20.93 14.98
CA PRO A 40 10.43 20.54 13.98
C PRO A 40 11.27 21.75 13.58
N MET A 41 12.59 21.61 13.64
CA MET A 41 13.48 22.71 13.26
C MET A 41 13.21 23.16 11.82
N GLU A 42 13.50 24.43 11.55
CA GLU A 42 13.56 25.05 10.23
C GLU A 42 14.21 24.12 9.17
N PRO A 43 13.89 24.28 7.87
CA PRO A 43 13.92 23.22 6.85
C PRO A 43 15.27 22.54 6.58
N THR A 44 16.35 22.89 7.28
CA THR A 44 17.67 22.29 7.17
C THR A 44 18.33 22.18 8.54
N TYR A 45 18.74 20.97 8.94
CA TYR A 45 19.54 20.72 10.15
C TYR A 45 20.89 20.09 9.79
N HIS A 46 21.92 20.31 10.59
CA HIS A 46 23.22 19.67 10.34
C HIS A 46 23.35 18.40 11.18
N MET A 47 23.62 17.28 10.53
CA MET A 47 23.93 16.00 11.18
C MET A 47 25.31 15.56 10.72
N PHE A 48 26.23 15.33 11.66
CA PHE A 48 27.62 14.93 11.37
C PHE A 48 28.35 15.82 10.34
N GLY A 49 28.07 17.13 10.38
CA GLY A 49 28.68 18.11 9.48
C GLY A 49 28.01 18.22 8.11
N SER A 50 27.00 17.40 7.80
CA SER A 50 26.23 17.47 6.56
C SER A 50 24.89 18.17 6.80
N PRO A 51 24.49 19.14 5.96
CA PRO A 51 23.15 19.70 6.00
C PRO A 51 22.13 18.67 5.48
N TYR A 52 21.10 18.40 6.26
CA TYR A 52 19.94 17.56 5.94
C TYR A 52 18.70 18.42 5.90
N SER A 53 17.84 18.23 4.89
CA SER A 53 16.54 18.88 4.87
C SER A 53 15.51 18.07 5.65
N THR A 54 14.59 18.74 6.35
CA THR A 54 13.40 18.12 6.92
C THR A 54 12.28 17.93 5.88
N GLN A 55 12.43 18.47 4.67
CA GLN A 55 11.51 18.20 3.57
C GLN A 55 11.92 16.92 2.83
N ASP A 56 10.92 16.10 2.47
CA ASP A 56 11.09 14.87 1.68
C ASP A 56 11.25 15.21 0.18
N VAL A 57 12.23 16.07 -0.13
CA VAL A 57 12.59 16.43 -1.49
C VAL A 57 13.92 15.78 -1.79
N VAL A 58 13.95 14.96 -2.84
CA VAL A 58 15.19 14.31 -3.27
C VAL A 58 16.20 15.41 -3.62
N PRO A 59 17.38 15.46 -2.96
CA PRO A 59 18.36 16.49 -3.22
C PRO A 59 18.77 16.50 -4.68
N ASP A 60 18.63 17.65 -5.32
CA ASP A 60 19.06 17.84 -6.69
C ASP A 60 20.59 17.91 -6.72
N LEU A 61 21.20 16.85 -7.26
CA LEU A 61 22.66 16.76 -7.33
C LEU A 61 23.26 17.69 -8.37
N LEU A 62 22.43 18.29 -9.23
CA LEU A 62 22.82 19.30 -10.21
C LEU A 62 22.03 20.59 -9.99
N PRO A 63 22.45 21.46 -9.04
CA PRO A 63 21.76 22.73 -8.80
C PRO A 63 21.80 23.66 -10.02
N GLN A 64 22.81 23.50 -10.87
CA GLN A 64 22.99 24.29 -12.09
C GLN A 64 22.15 23.67 -13.24
N PRO A 65 21.14 24.39 -13.77
CA PRO A 65 20.28 23.88 -14.84
C PRO A 65 21.08 23.58 -16.13
N ASP A 66 22.13 24.35 -16.40
CA ASP A 66 23.02 24.21 -17.57
C ASP A 66 23.70 22.84 -17.64
N LYS A 67 23.83 22.16 -16.50
CA LYS A 67 24.46 20.84 -16.39
C LYS A 67 23.46 19.68 -16.51
N LYS A 68 22.15 19.96 -16.55
CA LYS A 68 21.09 18.95 -16.65
C LYS A 68 20.82 18.58 -18.11
N LEU A 69 21.43 17.50 -18.57
CA LEU A 69 21.38 17.04 -19.96
C LEU A 69 20.04 16.38 -20.36
N TYR A 70 19.17 16.14 -19.37
CA TYR A 70 17.87 15.47 -19.52
C TYR A 70 16.67 16.43 -19.43
N ALA A 71 16.90 17.71 -19.12
CA ALA A 71 15.83 18.70 -19.17
C ALA A 71 15.34 18.80 -20.62
N PRO A 72 14.01 18.83 -20.87
CA PRO A 72 13.53 19.23 -22.17
C PRO A 72 14.12 20.61 -22.45
N ALA A 73 14.62 20.83 -23.67
CA ALA A 73 14.87 22.18 -24.13
C ALA A 73 13.60 22.98 -23.87
N GLU A 74 13.73 24.23 -23.43
CA GLU A 74 12.62 25.17 -23.26
C GLU A 74 11.98 25.51 -24.62
N ASP A 75 11.56 24.50 -25.37
CA ASP A 75 10.71 24.67 -26.52
C ASP A 75 9.38 25.15 -25.96
N ALA A 76 9.15 26.43 -26.24
CA ALA A 76 7.97 27.24 -26.00
C ALA A 76 6.65 26.47 -25.87
N GLU A 77 5.78 26.98 -24.99
CA GLU A 77 4.43 26.49 -24.65
C GLU A 77 4.37 25.37 -23.61
N GLY A 78 4.58 25.77 -22.34
CA GLY A 78 3.58 25.67 -21.26
C GLY A 78 3.08 24.29 -20.79
N ASP A 79 3.38 23.20 -21.49
CA ASP A 79 3.03 21.85 -21.11
C ASP A 79 4.31 21.15 -20.66
N ALA A 80 4.38 20.80 -19.38
CA ALA A 80 5.49 20.04 -18.82
C ALA A 80 5.48 18.65 -19.46
N SER A 81 6.04 18.53 -20.66
CA SER A 81 6.10 17.28 -21.41
C SER A 81 6.65 16.21 -20.49
N VAL A 82 5.85 15.16 -20.24
CA VAL A 82 6.23 14.05 -19.36
C VAL A 82 7.61 13.56 -19.78
N VAL A 83 8.62 13.79 -18.93
CA VAL A 83 10.00 13.42 -19.26
C VAL A 83 10.04 11.92 -19.45
N ASP A 84 10.40 11.47 -20.66
CA ASP A 84 10.67 10.05 -20.91
C ASP A 84 12.01 9.67 -20.27
N TYR A 85 11.93 9.27 -18.99
CA TYR A 85 13.08 8.81 -18.21
C TYR A 85 13.86 7.68 -18.90
N LYS A 86 13.17 6.81 -19.65
CA LYS A 86 13.81 5.67 -20.33
C LYS A 86 14.59 6.14 -21.55
N ALA A 87 14.04 7.05 -22.36
CA ALA A 87 14.75 7.62 -23.49
C ALA A 87 15.98 8.43 -23.03
N GLN A 88 15.81 9.28 -22.01
CA GLN A 88 16.90 10.10 -21.48
C GLN A 88 18.02 9.25 -20.87
N MET A 89 17.68 8.22 -20.10
CA MET A 89 18.67 7.29 -19.55
C MET A 89 19.47 6.59 -20.66
N LYS A 90 18.81 6.15 -21.74
CA LYS A 90 19.48 5.53 -22.89
C LYS A 90 20.39 6.52 -23.62
N LYS A 91 19.96 7.77 -23.78
CA LYS A 91 20.75 8.84 -24.41
C LYS A 91 22.03 9.11 -23.61
N ILE A 92 21.92 9.28 -22.29
CA ILE A 92 23.08 9.49 -21.42
C ILE A 92 24.00 8.27 -21.42
N ASN A 93 23.45 7.05 -21.38
CA ASN A 93 24.26 5.82 -21.45
C ASN A 93 25.06 5.72 -22.76
N ARG A 94 24.44 6.01 -23.90
CA ARG A 94 25.15 6.08 -25.19
C ARG A 94 26.26 7.14 -25.17
N SER A 95 25.98 8.31 -24.61
CA SER A 95 26.97 9.39 -24.46
C SER A 95 28.12 9.01 -23.54
N LEU A 96 27.85 8.28 -22.45
CA LEU A 96 28.87 7.77 -21.53
C LEU A 96 29.80 6.78 -22.23
N LEU A 97 29.24 5.83 -22.99
CA LEU A 97 30.04 4.86 -23.74
C LEU A 97 30.93 5.54 -24.80
N ALA A 98 30.38 6.54 -25.51
CA ALA A 98 31.16 7.32 -26.47
C ALA A 98 32.31 8.09 -25.78
N ASN A 99 32.03 8.75 -24.66
CA ASN A 99 33.04 9.50 -23.90
C ASN A 99 34.11 8.56 -23.32
N PHE A 100 33.73 7.35 -22.86
CA PHE A 100 34.70 6.37 -22.40
C PHE A 100 35.66 5.92 -23.51
N VAL A 101 35.15 5.69 -24.74
CA VAL A 101 36.01 5.36 -25.89
C VAL A 101 36.93 6.54 -26.23
N GLU A 102 36.42 7.77 -26.21
CA GLU A 102 37.23 8.98 -26.41
C GLU A 102 38.31 9.13 -25.33
N LEU A 103 37.99 8.84 -24.07
CA LEU A 103 38.94 8.87 -22.97
C LEU A 103 40.08 7.87 -23.19
N VAL A 104 39.78 6.63 -23.60
CA VAL A 104 40.80 5.64 -23.95
C VAL A 104 41.67 6.14 -25.10
N ASP A 105 41.07 6.75 -26.12
CA ASP A 105 41.77 7.31 -27.27
C ASP A 105 42.70 8.48 -26.88
N VAL A 106 42.25 9.35 -25.97
CA VAL A 106 43.02 10.46 -25.41
C VAL A 106 44.17 9.93 -24.55
N LEU A 107 43.97 8.89 -23.75
CA LEU A 107 45.03 8.27 -22.96
C LEU A 107 46.14 7.68 -23.83
N ILE A 108 45.81 7.15 -25.01
CA ILE A 108 46.78 6.63 -25.99
C ILE A 108 47.51 7.76 -26.71
N LYS A 109 46.80 8.80 -27.17
CA LYS A 109 47.36 9.86 -28.03
C LYS A 109 47.99 11.02 -27.25
N LYS A 110 47.33 11.49 -26.19
CA LYS A 110 47.67 12.69 -25.41
C LYS A 110 47.25 12.53 -23.93
N PRO A 111 48.02 11.80 -23.12
CA PRO A 111 47.65 11.49 -21.74
C PRO A 111 47.51 12.74 -20.85
N ALA A 112 48.11 13.88 -21.20
CA ALA A 112 48.02 15.11 -20.41
C ALA A 112 46.61 15.74 -20.37
N MET A 113 45.75 15.44 -21.37
CA MET A 113 44.41 16.02 -21.49
C MET A 113 43.30 15.11 -20.91
N PHE A 114 43.66 14.11 -20.10
CA PHE A 114 42.67 13.13 -19.61
C PHE A 114 41.62 13.74 -18.66
N ASN A 115 42.00 14.79 -17.89
CA ASN A 115 41.12 15.39 -16.88
C ASN A 115 39.83 15.94 -17.48
N GLU A 116 39.89 16.63 -18.63
CA GLU A 116 38.69 17.19 -19.28
C GLU A 116 37.66 16.08 -19.63
N LYS A 117 38.14 14.93 -20.11
CA LYS A 117 37.27 13.79 -20.42
C LYS A 117 36.77 13.07 -19.17
N LEU A 118 37.56 13.09 -18.10
CA LEU A 118 37.13 12.54 -16.81
C LEU A 118 36.01 13.39 -16.21
N ASP A 119 36.13 14.72 -16.26
CA ASP A 119 35.10 15.65 -15.80
C ASP A 119 33.80 15.48 -16.58
N ASP A 120 33.86 15.28 -17.91
CA ASP A 120 32.68 14.97 -18.73
C ASP A 120 32.01 13.66 -18.28
N VAL A 121 32.80 12.62 -17.97
CA VAL A 121 32.28 11.33 -17.49
C VAL A 121 31.63 11.47 -16.12
N GLU A 122 32.24 12.21 -15.20
CA GLU A 122 31.67 12.52 -13.89
C GLU A 122 30.32 13.24 -14.03
N LEU A 123 30.26 14.23 -14.92
CA LEU A 123 29.03 14.95 -15.23
C LEU A 123 27.92 14.03 -15.76
N LEU A 124 28.26 13.08 -16.63
CA LEU A 124 27.30 12.10 -17.16
C LEU A 124 26.79 11.16 -16.06
N PHE A 125 27.64 10.72 -15.14
CA PHE A 125 27.22 9.92 -13.99
C PHE A 125 26.32 10.69 -13.04
N LEU A 126 26.64 11.96 -12.76
CA LEU A 126 25.82 12.82 -11.92
C LEU A 126 24.41 13.00 -12.52
N ASN A 127 24.34 13.21 -13.84
CA ASN A 127 23.07 13.30 -14.57
C ASN A 127 22.26 11.99 -14.50
N MET A 128 22.90 10.82 -14.64
CA MET A 128 22.22 9.54 -14.46
C MET A 128 21.69 9.38 -13.04
N HIS A 129 22.50 9.74 -12.03
CA HIS A 129 22.09 9.65 -10.64
C HIS A 129 20.87 10.53 -10.37
N ASN A 130 20.86 11.76 -10.89
CA ASN A 130 19.72 12.66 -10.73
C ASN A 130 18.45 12.11 -11.43
N LEU A 131 18.61 11.52 -12.61
CA LEU A 131 17.50 10.92 -13.34
C LEU A 131 16.90 9.70 -12.60
N ILE A 132 17.75 8.88 -11.97
CA ILE A 132 17.32 7.77 -11.11
C ILE A 132 16.57 8.30 -9.89
N ASN A 133 17.12 9.35 -9.26
CA ASN A 133 16.54 10.01 -8.11
C ASN A 133 15.15 10.59 -8.41
N ALA A 134 15.00 11.28 -9.54
CA ALA A 134 13.71 11.78 -10.01
C ALA A 134 12.70 10.66 -10.32
N PHE A 135 13.16 9.45 -10.67
CA PHE A 135 12.28 8.31 -10.93
C PHE A 135 11.85 7.56 -9.65
N ARG A 136 12.49 7.79 -8.49
CA ARG A 136 12.16 7.09 -7.23
C ARG A 136 10.70 7.22 -6.79
N PRO A 137 10.05 8.40 -6.85
CA PRO A 137 8.65 8.53 -6.44
C PRO A 137 7.71 7.68 -7.31
N HIS A 138 7.98 7.60 -8.62
CA HIS A 138 7.23 6.73 -9.52
C HIS A 138 7.43 5.25 -9.15
N GLN A 139 8.68 4.84 -8.91
CA GLN A 139 8.99 3.48 -8.47
C GLN A 139 8.28 3.10 -7.16
N ALA A 140 8.25 4.01 -6.18
CA ALA A 140 7.58 3.79 -4.90
C ALA A 140 6.08 3.57 -5.09
N ARG A 141 5.42 4.38 -5.92
CA ARG A 141 3.99 4.21 -6.24
C ARG A 141 3.71 2.86 -6.90
N GLU A 142 4.48 2.47 -7.91
CA GLU A 142 4.33 1.15 -8.56
C GLU A 142 4.55 -0.01 -7.59
N THR A 143 5.52 0.12 -6.68
CA THR A 143 5.79 -0.86 -5.64
C THR A 143 4.59 -1.02 -4.70
N VAL A 144 3.99 0.10 -4.27
CA VAL A 144 2.78 0.09 -3.42
C VAL A 144 1.61 -0.55 -4.19
N ILE A 145 1.39 -0.18 -5.45
CA ILE A 145 0.35 -0.77 -6.29
C ILE A 145 0.54 -2.30 -6.41
N GLN A 146 1.76 -2.76 -6.64
CA GLN A 146 2.06 -4.18 -6.71
C GLN A 146 1.79 -4.88 -5.39
N MET A 147 2.17 -4.28 -4.26
CA MET A 147 1.88 -4.81 -2.93
C MET A 147 0.36 -4.95 -2.70
N LEU A 148 -0.42 -3.92 -3.05
CA LEU A 148 -1.88 -3.97 -2.91
C LEU A 148 -2.51 -5.04 -3.81
N LYS A 149 -2.02 -5.19 -5.05
CA LYS A 149 -2.47 -6.25 -5.97
C LYS A 149 -2.23 -7.64 -5.37
N THR A 150 -1.06 -7.87 -4.78
CA THR A 150 -0.74 -9.13 -4.09
C THR A 150 -1.68 -9.37 -2.91
N GLN A 151 -1.91 -8.37 -2.06
CA GLN A 151 -2.82 -8.50 -0.91
C GLN A 151 -4.26 -8.81 -1.34
N VAL A 152 -4.74 -8.18 -2.41
CA VAL A 152 -6.07 -8.47 -2.95
C VAL A 152 -6.13 -9.91 -3.47
N GLN A 153 -5.08 -10.38 -4.13
CA GLN A 153 -5.02 -11.75 -4.63
C GLN A 153 -5.01 -12.77 -3.47
N GLU A 154 -4.18 -12.56 -2.45
CA GLU A 154 -4.13 -13.41 -1.25
C GLU A 154 -5.50 -13.49 -0.55
N ARG A 155 -6.21 -12.36 -0.42
CA ARG A 155 -7.57 -12.34 0.16
C ARG A 155 -8.58 -13.10 -0.69
N ARG A 156 -8.48 -13.01 -2.02
CA ARG A 156 -9.34 -13.78 -2.92
C ARG A 156 -9.05 -15.27 -2.82
N ASP A 157 -7.80 -15.65 -2.69
CA ASP A 157 -7.38 -17.05 -2.57
C ASP A 157 -7.87 -17.63 -1.25
N ALA A 158 -7.68 -16.92 -0.14
CA ALA A 158 -8.23 -17.29 1.16
C ALA A 158 -9.77 -17.42 1.14
N ALA A 159 -10.48 -16.50 0.48
CA ALA A 159 -11.93 -16.59 0.35
C ALA A 159 -12.37 -17.79 -0.49
N ARG A 160 -11.62 -18.16 -1.54
CA ARG A 160 -11.87 -19.37 -2.34
C ARG A 160 -11.64 -20.62 -1.53
N ASP A 161 -10.58 -20.67 -0.73
CA ASP A 161 -10.28 -21.80 0.14
C ASP A 161 -11.36 -21.99 1.20
N ILE A 162 -11.82 -20.91 1.85
CA ILE A 162 -12.94 -20.98 2.81
C ILE A 162 -14.20 -21.52 2.14
N ARG A 163 -14.56 -21.03 0.94
CA ARG A 163 -15.72 -21.53 0.20
C ARG A 163 -15.58 -23.02 -0.12
N ARG A 164 -14.38 -23.44 -0.55
CA ARG A 164 -14.09 -24.85 -0.83
C ARG A 164 -14.30 -25.72 0.42
N THR A 165 -13.77 -25.29 1.56
CA THR A 165 -13.93 -26.02 2.83
C THR A 165 -15.38 -26.07 3.30
N ILE A 166 -16.16 -25.01 3.08
CA ILE A 166 -17.61 -25.00 3.39
C ILE A 166 -18.34 -26.01 2.51
N ASP A 167 -18.08 -26.03 1.20
CA ASP A 167 -18.71 -26.97 0.27
C ASP A 167 -18.33 -28.43 0.58
N GLU A 168 -17.06 -28.68 0.91
CA GLU A 168 -16.58 -30.00 1.36
C GLU A 168 -17.29 -30.44 2.65
N SER A 169 -17.40 -29.54 3.62
CA SER A 169 -18.07 -29.81 4.90
C SER A 169 -19.58 -30.04 4.72
N ARG A 170 -20.25 -29.22 3.89
CA ARG A 170 -21.66 -29.37 3.55
C ARG A 170 -21.94 -30.74 2.92
N ARG A 171 -21.15 -31.13 1.91
CA ARG A 171 -21.26 -32.45 1.28
C ARG A 171 -20.99 -33.59 2.27
N ALA A 172 -20.08 -33.39 3.22
CA ALA A 172 -19.82 -34.38 4.26
C ALA A 172 -21.03 -34.54 5.19
N VAL A 173 -21.65 -33.45 5.61
CA VAL A 173 -22.87 -33.47 6.44
C VAL A 173 -24.05 -34.09 5.68
N GLU A 174 -24.26 -33.72 4.41
CA GLU A 174 -25.32 -34.29 3.57
C GLU A 174 -25.17 -35.81 3.40
N ARG A 175 -23.94 -36.31 3.25
CA ARG A 175 -23.67 -37.75 3.17
C ARG A 175 -24.03 -38.48 4.46
N VAL A 176 -23.56 -37.96 5.60
CA VAL A 176 -23.88 -38.54 6.92
C VAL A 176 -25.38 -38.51 7.17
N HIS A 177 -26.06 -37.42 6.80
CA HIS A 177 -27.50 -37.32 6.92
C HIS A 177 -28.25 -38.34 6.04
N GLY A 178 -27.79 -38.56 4.80
CA GLY A 178 -28.33 -39.60 3.92
C GLY A 178 -28.14 -41.01 4.47
N GLU A 179 -26.95 -41.33 4.99
CA GLU A 179 -26.66 -42.63 5.63
C GLU A 179 -27.53 -42.87 6.89
N LEU A 180 -27.82 -41.82 7.67
CA LEU A 180 -28.75 -41.92 8.80
C LEU A 180 -30.21 -42.11 8.38
N HIS A 181 -30.64 -41.51 7.26
CA HIS A 181 -32.01 -41.67 6.77
C HIS A 181 -32.24 -43.09 6.20
N GLU A 182 -31.30 -43.63 5.42
CA GLU A 182 -31.37 -45.02 4.93
C GLU A 182 -31.36 -46.07 6.06
N SER A 183 -30.63 -45.83 7.14
CA SER A 183 -30.61 -46.74 8.31
C SER A 183 -31.86 -46.64 9.20
N THR A 184 -32.63 -45.55 9.09
CA THR A 184 -33.90 -45.39 9.80
C THR A 184 -35.06 -46.03 9.03
N ASP A 185 -35.03 -45.98 7.69
CA ASP A 185 -36.07 -46.60 6.85
C ASP A 185 -36.08 -48.14 6.98
N ASP A 186 -34.91 -48.80 7.14
CA ASP A 186 -34.81 -50.26 7.40
C ASP A 186 -35.36 -50.66 8.79
N ALA A 187 -35.35 -49.75 9.76
CA ALA A 187 -35.96 -49.96 11.07
C ALA A 187 -37.48 -49.73 11.08
N THR A 188 -38.01 -48.90 10.17
CA THR A 188 -39.45 -48.62 10.06
C THR A 188 -40.24 -49.60 9.17
N ALA A 189 -39.56 -50.47 8.41
CA ALA A 189 -40.21 -51.50 7.61
C ALA A 189 -40.82 -52.66 8.44
N VAL A 190 -40.70 -52.66 9.77
CA VAL A 190 -41.24 -53.70 10.66
C VAL A 190 -42.46 -53.27 11.49
N ASP A 191 -42.93 -52.02 11.39
CA ASP A 191 -44.16 -51.62 12.09
C ASP A 191 -45.01 -50.65 11.26
N SER A 192 -45.79 -51.21 10.33
CA SER A 192 -46.88 -50.51 9.68
C SER A 192 -48.22 -51.06 10.18
N ALA A 193 -48.90 -50.26 11.00
CA ALA A 193 -50.34 -50.33 11.21
C ALA A 193 -50.98 -48.95 11.59
N SER A 194 -50.89 -47.96 10.68
CA SER A 194 -51.89 -46.89 10.33
C SER A 194 -52.55 -45.98 11.41
N PRO A 195 -53.35 -44.95 11.04
CA PRO A 195 -53.12 -43.76 10.19
C PRO A 195 -53.51 -42.43 10.90
N THR A 196 -53.15 -41.24 10.36
CA THR A 196 -53.98 -40.01 10.17
C THR A 196 -53.18 -38.69 10.18
N GLY A 197 -53.32 -37.89 9.10
CA GLY A 197 -53.75 -36.48 9.21
C GLY A 197 -52.72 -35.34 9.17
N THR A 198 -52.80 -34.55 8.09
CA THR A 198 -52.59 -33.08 7.95
C THR A 198 -51.17 -32.49 7.94
N GLU A 199 -50.67 -32.32 6.71
CA GLU A 199 -50.23 -31.05 6.07
C GLU A 199 -49.71 -29.90 6.96
N GLU A 200 -48.42 -29.59 6.86
CA GLU A 200 -47.89 -28.21 6.73
C GLU A 200 -46.60 -28.26 5.90
N ASP A 201 -46.68 -27.76 4.67
CA ASP A 201 -45.62 -27.73 3.66
C ASP A 201 -44.81 -26.43 3.83
N VAL A 202 -43.67 -26.50 4.53
CA VAL A 202 -42.75 -25.35 4.68
C VAL A 202 -41.80 -25.32 3.48
N LYS A 203 -42.25 -24.63 2.44
CA LYS A 203 -41.48 -24.30 1.24
C LYS A 203 -40.34 -23.33 1.59
N MET A 204 -39.11 -23.83 1.67
CA MET A 204 -37.90 -23.00 1.72
C MET A 204 -37.62 -22.42 0.34
N GLU A 205 -37.78 -21.10 0.22
CA GLU A 205 -37.51 -20.31 -0.97
C GLU A 205 -35.99 -20.20 -1.20
N ASN A 206 -35.52 -20.72 -2.35
CA ASN A 206 -34.17 -20.47 -2.86
C ASN A 206 -34.10 -19.04 -3.41
N ALA A 207 -33.39 -18.16 -2.73
CA ALA A 207 -33.00 -16.85 -3.24
C ALA A 207 -31.65 -16.95 -3.98
N ASP A 208 -31.68 -17.41 -5.23
CA ASP A 208 -30.59 -17.21 -6.17
C ASP A 208 -30.99 -16.11 -7.18
N GLY A 209 -30.45 -14.92 -6.95
CA GLY A 209 -30.36 -13.87 -7.95
C GLY A 209 -29.22 -14.17 -8.92
N ALA A 210 -29.57 -14.54 -10.14
CA ALA A 210 -28.64 -14.75 -11.25
C ALA A 210 -28.21 -13.42 -11.92
N GLY A 211 -27.01 -13.42 -12.49
CA GLY A 211 -26.66 -12.56 -13.63
C GLY A 211 -25.60 -13.27 -14.48
N ALA A 212 -25.64 -13.28 -15.81
CA ALA A 212 -26.59 -12.75 -16.79
C ALA A 212 -26.24 -13.34 -18.17
N ALA A 213 -27.24 -13.57 -19.04
CA ALA A 213 -27.19 -13.33 -20.50
C ALA A 213 -28.51 -13.76 -21.17
N GLY A 214 -29.17 -12.86 -21.92
CA GLY A 214 -30.14 -13.26 -22.95
C GLY A 214 -31.42 -12.42 -23.04
N THR A 215 -31.35 -11.36 -23.84
CA THR A 215 -32.37 -10.58 -24.56
C THR A 215 -33.77 -11.20 -24.73
N GLY A 216 -34.83 -10.41 -24.50
CA GLY A 216 -36.20 -10.74 -24.92
C GLY A 216 -37.27 -9.77 -24.41
N ASP A 217 -37.79 -8.95 -25.31
CA ASP A 217 -38.91 -8.00 -25.15
C ASP A 217 -40.25 -8.72 -24.91
N GLN A 218 -41.00 -8.34 -23.88
CA GLN A 218 -42.47 -8.37 -23.84
C GLN A 218 -43.07 -7.75 -22.57
N ALA A 219 -44.03 -6.86 -22.77
CA ALA A 219 -44.85 -6.21 -21.76
C ALA A 219 -45.85 -7.17 -21.09
N SER A 220 -46.01 -7.07 -19.76
CA SER A 220 -47.24 -7.45 -19.04
C SER A 220 -47.29 -6.77 -17.67
N ALA A 221 -48.49 -6.35 -17.27
CA ALA A 221 -48.79 -5.48 -16.15
C ALA A 221 -49.14 -6.23 -14.84
N ALA A 222 -48.75 -5.60 -13.70
CA ALA A 222 -49.27 -5.70 -12.32
C ALA A 222 -49.06 -7.02 -11.52
N PRO A 223 -49.12 -7.02 -10.16
CA PRO A 223 -49.37 -5.92 -9.21
C PRO A 223 -48.22 -5.66 -8.20
N THR A 224 -48.23 -4.47 -7.62
CA THR A 224 -47.34 -4.01 -6.54
C THR A 224 -47.74 -4.62 -5.20
N SER A 225 -46.88 -5.49 -4.66
CA SER A 225 -46.91 -5.95 -3.26
C SER A 225 -45.78 -5.26 -2.50
N THR A 226 -46.12 -4.28 -1.68
CA THR A 226 -45.17 -3.61 -0.77
C THR A 226 -44.83 -4.56 0.38
N GLU A 227 -43.76 -5.34 0.23
CA GLU A 227 -43.16 -6.08 1.34
C GLU A 227 -42.52 -5.10 2.33
N THR A 228 -43.15 -4.94 3.48
CA THR A 228 -42.63 -4.16 4.60
C THR A 228 -41.41 -4.86 5.19
N LEU A 229 -40.22 -4.34 4.88
CA LEU A 229 -38.93 -4.75 5.44
C LEU A 229 -38.98 -4.76 6.98
N THR A 230 -38.41 -5.80 7.59
CA THR A 230 -38.29 -5.88 9.06
C THR A 230 -37.41 -4.74 9.60
N PRO A 231 -37.64 -4.24 10.83
CA PRO A 231 -36.92 -3.08 11.37
C PRO A 231 -35.40 -3.29 11.46
N ALA A 232 -34.93 -4.53 11.64
CA ALA A 232 -33.51 -4.87 11.62
C ALA A 232 -32.88 -4.74 10.21
N GLN A 233 -33.62 -5.08 9.16
CA GLN A 233 -33.16 -4.94 7.77
C GLN A 233 -33.13 -3.48 7.32
N GLN A 234 -34.05 -2.65 7.83
CA GLN A 234 -34.02 -1.19 7.58
C GLN A 234 -32.79 -0.53 8.22
N GLU A 235 -32.47 -0.85 9.47
CA GLU A 235 -31.28 -0.28 10.15
C GLU A 235 -29.98 -0.68 9.44
N GLN A 236 -29.89 -1.93 8.96
CA GLN A 236 -28.71 -2.40 8.24
C GLN A 236 -28.58 -1.76 6.84
N ALA A 237 -29.70 -1.53 6.16
CA ALA A 237 -29.72 -0.80 4.88
C ALA A 237 -29.34 0.68 5.06
N GLU A 238 -29.76 1.32 6.15
CA GLU A 238 -29.37 2.69 6.49
C GLU A 238 -27.88 2.80 6.82
N LYS A 239 -27.34 1.89 7.65
CA LYS A 239 -25.89 1.83 7.92
C LYS A 239 -25.07 1.61 6.65
N ALA A 240 -25.54 0.75 5.74
CA ALA A 240 -24.88 0.52 4.45
C ALA A 240 -24.91 1.76 3.55
N ARG A 241 -26.01 2.54 3.57
CA ARG A 241 -26.11 3.81 2.84
C ARG A 241 -25.21 4.88 3.42
N GLN A 242 -25.16 5.02 4.74
CA GLN A 242 -24.27 5.96 5.43
C GLN A 242 -22.80 5.62 5.18
N ALA A 243 -22.43 4.34 5.20
CA ALA A 243 -21.07 3.90 4.88
C ALA A 243 -20.67 4.25 3.44
N ARG A 244 -21.59 4.11 2.48
CA ARG A 244 -21.36 4.52 1.08
C ARG A 244 -21.22 6.04 0.95
N GLN A 245 -22.07 6.81 1.61
CA GLN A 245 -21.97 8.27 1.62
C GLN A 245 -20.64 8.76 2.21
N MET A 246 -20.18 8.17 3.32
CA MET A 246 -18.88 8.51 3.89
C MET A 246 -17.71 8.14 2.96
N GLN A 247 -17.83 7.05 2.19
CA GLN A 247 -16.83 6.70 1.18
C GLN A 247 -16.81 7.71 0.03
N ASP A 248 -17.98 8.07 -0.49
CA ASP A 248 -18.09 9.01 -1.61
C ASP A 248 -17.62 10.42 -1.20
N GLU A 249 -17.94 10.87 0.02
CA GLU A 249 -17.42 12.12 0.58
C GLU A 249 -15.90 12.09 0.75
N PHE A 250 -15.34 10.97 1.22
CA PHE A 250 -13.90 10.80 1.34
C PHE A 250 -13.19 10.88 -0.02
N PHE A 251 -13.71 10.19 -1.05
CA PHE A 251 -13.11 10.22 -2.38
C PHE A 251 -13.27 11.58 -3.06
N SER A 252 -14.40 12.26 -2.87
CA SER A 252 -14.60 13.63 -3.38
C SER A 252 -13.67 14.65 -2.72
N ALA A 253 -13.43 14.53 -1.41
CA ALA A 253 -12.45 15.37 -0.71
C ALA A 253 -11.02 15.12 -1.20
N LEU A 254 -10.69 13.86 -1.52
CA LEU A 254 -9.38 13.49 -2.08
C LEU A 254 -9.17 14.04 -3.50
N GLU A 255 -10.21 14.05 -4.32
CA GLU A 255 -10.20 14.61 -5.67
C GLU A 255 -10.09 16.14 -5.65
N THR A 256 -10.73 16.80 -4.67
CA THR A 256 -10.61 18.25 -4.46
C THR A 256 -9.22 18.67 -3.96
N ALA A 257 -8.53 17.80 -3.22
CA ALA A 257 -7.16 18.05 -2.74
C ALA A 257 -6.08 17.78 -3.80
N MET A 258 -6.42 17.13 -4.92
CA MET A 258 -5.50 16.80 -6.02
C MET A 258 -5.56 17.77 -7.20
N ASN A 259 -6.55 18.67 -7.24
CA ASN A 259 -6.66 19.78 -8.20
C ASN A 259 -6.26 21.11 -7.53
#